data_AF-A0A7C5BLI6-F1
#
_entry.id   AF-A0A7C5BLI6-F1
#
_cell.length_a   1.000
_cell.length_b   1.000
_cell.length_c   1.000
_cell.angle_alpha   90.00
_cell.angle_beta   90.00
_cell.angle_gamma   90.00
#
_symmetry.space_group_name_H-M   'P 1'
#
loop_
_entity.id
_entity.type
_entity.pdbx_description
1 polymer ?
#
loop_
_entity_poly.entity_id
_entity_poly.type
_entity_poly.pdbx_seq_one_letter_code
_entity_poly.pdbx_strand_id
1 'polypeptide(L)' 'DVKVGDKIIFSKYGGTEVKVNGEEYIILRQDEVLAVVEPNKK' A
#
# COMPACT_ATOMS: atom_id res chain seq x y z
N ASP A 1 8.16 -1.75 9.87
CA ASP A 1 8.73 -1.42 8.56
C ASP A 1 8.00 -2.15 7.45
N VAL A 2 7.78 -1.45 6.35
CA VAL A 2 7.23 -1.98 5.08
C VAL A 2 8.37 -1.96 4.07
N LYS A 3 8.44 -2.99 3.22
CA LYS A 3 9.49 -3.14 2.21
C LYS A 3 8.87 -3.22 0.81
N VAL A 4 9.68 -2.90 -0.19
CA VAL A 4 9.28 -3.05 -1.59
C VAL A 4 8.90 -4.50 -1.86
N GLY A 5 7.70 -4.71 -2.42
CA GLY A 5 7.15 -6.03 -2.70
C GLY A 5 6.20 -6.57 -1.64
N ASP A 6 6.11 -5.93 -0.47
CA ASP A 6 5.12 -6.31 0.55
C ASP A 6 3.70 -6.06 0.04
N LYS A 7 2.83 -7.04 0.28
CA LYS A 7 1.38 -6.83 0.14
C LYS A 7 0.88 -6.29 1.45
N ILE A 8 0.11 -5.20 1.41
CA ILE A 8 -0.35 -4.52 2.61
C ILE A 8 -1.87 -4.35 2.62
N ILE A 9 -2.41 -4.14 3.81
CA ILE A 9 -3.76 -3.63 4.04
C ILE A 9 -3.62 -2.20 4.55
N PHE A 10 -4.33 -1.27 3.92
CA PHE A 10 -4.43 0.12 4.35
C PHE A 10 -5.90 0.54 4.45
N SER A 11 -6.17 1.68 5.08
CA SER A 11 -7.54 2.18 5.23
C SER A 11 -8.18 2.51 3.88
N LYS A 12 -9.44 2.11 3.68
CA LYS A 12 -10.18 2.28 2.41
C LYS A 12 -10.22 3.72 1.89
N TYR A 13 -10.18 4.69 2.80
CA TYR A 13 -10.25 6.12 2.50
C TYR A 13 -8.91 6.83 2.74
N GLY A 14 -7.82 6.08 2.93
CA GLY A 14 -6.49 6.60 3.16
C GLY A 14 -5.69 6.77 1.87
N GLY A 15 -4.69 7.64 1.92
CA GLY A 15 -3.78 7.92 0.81
C GLY A 15 -4.25 9.02 -0.14
N THR A 16 -3.37 9.33 -1.09
CA THR A 16 -3.61 10.31 -2.16
C THR A 16 -3.33 9.66 -3.51
N GLU A 17 -4.32 9.67 -4.38
CA GLU A 17 -4.17 9.23 -5.77
C GLU A 17 -3.34 10.24 -6.55
N VAL A 18 -2.34 9.74 -7.29
CA VAL A 18 -1.48 10.56 -8.15
C VAL A 18 -1.27 9.86 -9.49
N LYS A 19 -1.11 10.66 -10.54
CA LYS A 19 -0.76 10.17 -11.88
C LYS A 19 0.67 10.56 -12.21
N VAL A 20 1.50 9.58 -12.54
CA VAL A 20 2.90 9.79 -12.92
C VAL A 20 3.16 8.99 -14.19
N ASN A 21 3.63 9.66 -15.25
CA ASN A 21 3.93 9.03 -16.54
C ASN A 21 2.78 8.20 -17.14
N GLY A 22 1.53 8.58 -16.86
CA GLY A 22 0.33 7.89 -17.36
C GLY A 22 -0.13 6.71 -16.49
N GLU A 23 0.58 6.38 -15.43
CA GLU A 23 0.21 5.33 -14.48
C GLU A 23 -0.41 5.93 -13.21
N GLU A 24 -1.38 5.21 -12.64
CA GLU A 24 -2.08 5.59 -11.41
C GLU A 24 -1.40 4.94 -10.20
N TYR A 25 -1.11 5.76 -9.19
CA TYR A 25 -0.50 5.36 -7.94
C TYR A 25 -1.28 5.91 -6.76
N ILE A 26 -1.14 5.25 -5.60
CA ILE A 26 -1.64 5.76 -4.32
C ILE A 26 -0.44 5.99 -3.41
N ILE A 27 -0.25 7.24 -2.99
CA ILE A 27 0.74 7.60 -1.97
C ILE A 27 0.09 7.41 -0.61
N LEU A 28 0.71 6.61 0.25
CA LEU A 28 0.27 6.33 1.62
C LEU A 28 1.33 6.80 2.61
N ARG A 29 0.88 7.28 3.78
CA ARG A 29 1.78 7.41 4.93
C ARG A 29 1.93 6.05 5.61
N GLN A 30 3.07 5.82 6.24
CA GLN A 30 3.36 4.52 6.85
C GLN A 30 2.41 4.16 8.01
N ASP A 31 1.86 5.16 8.72
CA ASP A 31 0.89 4.99 9.79
C ASP A 31 -0.51 4.59 9.30
N GLU A 32 -0.81 4.78 8.01
CA GLU A 32 -2.06 4.35 7.37
C GLU A 32 -2.04 2.87 6.96
N VAL A 33 -0.87 2.22 7.07
CA VAL A 33 -0.69 0.79 6.82
C VAL A 33 -1.13 0.01 8.06
N LEU A 34 -2.19 -0.77 7.93
CA LEU A 34 -2.81 -1.54 9.02
C LEU A 34 -2.14 -2.90 9.24
N ALA A 35 -1.69 -3.55 8.15
CA ALA A 35 -1.03 -4.85 8.21
C ALA A 35 -0.19 -5.15 6.95
N VAL A 36 0.83 -6.00 7.10
CA VAL A 36 1.52 -6.66 5.98
C VAL A 36 0.95 -8.08 5.86
N VAL A 37 0.59 -8.48 4.65
CA VAL A 37 -0.02 -9.78 4.34
C VAL A 37 1.05 -10.73 3.82
N GLU A 38 1.31 -11.81 4.55
CA GLU A 38 2.10 -12.91 4.02
C GLU A 38 1.25 -13.73 3.04
N PRO A 39 1.79 -14.11 1.86
CA PRO A 39 1.09 -15.03 0.98
C PRO A 39 0.91 -16.35 1.73
N ASN A 40 -0.35 -16.71 1.96
CA ASN A 40 -0.80 -17.91 2.66
C ASN A 40 0.04 -19.11 2.23
N LYS A 41 0.94 -19.59 3.12
CA LYS A 41 1.61 -20.87 2.92
C LYS A 41 0.56 -21.96 3.13
N LYS A 42 -0.02 -22.44 2.03
CA LYS A 42 -0.70 -23.73 2.01
C LYS A 42 0.30 -24.85 2.27
#